data_AF-A0AAN8I618-F1
#
_entry.id   AF-A0AAN8I618-F1
#
_cell.length_a   1.000
_cell.length_b   1.000
_cell.length_c   1.000
_cell.angle_alpha   90.00
_cell.angle_beta   90.00
_cell.angle_gamma   90.00
#
_symmetry.space_group_name_H-M   'P 1'
#
loop_
_entity.id
_entity.type
_entity.pdbx_description
1 polymer ?
#
loop_
_entity_poly.entity_id
_entity_poly.type
_entity_poly.pdbx_seq_one_letter_code
_entity_poly.pdbx_strand_id
1 'polypeptide(L)'
;MRPTTPLLSRLKTRIRFSTKQVAKGFYRGSNVGSLGAHTQHGDYLIDWRKTRHYVVPDLRDTQLTPFVSGSILEREKIPVDPSGNVYGRFDGMQYLRWWKDQNPNEYDWFLQREMQAMEQGQEQAETPPQTEVLTQGREHEPQVDQIQTQQQQEQQGQPTR
;
A
#
# COMPACT_ATOMS: atom_id res chain seq x y z
N MET A 1 -7.89 44.82 -39.42
CA MET A 1 -7.06 45.83 -38.73
C MET A 1 -5.76 45.18 -38.27
N ARG A 2 -4.59 45.74 -38.62
CA ARG A 2 -3.29 45.28 -38.08
C ARG A 2 -2.89 46.23 -36.94
N PRO A 3 -2.43 45.73 -35.77
CA PRO A 3 -2.04 46.61 -34.68
C PRO A 3 -0.83 47.46 -35.08
N THR A 4 -0.76 48.69 -34.58
CA THR A 4 0.36 49.60 -34.84
C THR A 4 1.66 49.08 -34.20
N THR A 5 2.78 49.26 -34.89
CA THR A 5 4.12 48.77 -34.51
C THR A 5 4.53 49.08 -33.05
N PRO A 6 4.33 50.29 -32.50
CA PRO A 6 4.70 50.58 -31.10
C PRO A 6 3.81 49.85 -30.09
N LEU A 7 2.53 49.65 -30.43
CA LEU A 7 1.59 48.91 -29.60
C LEU A 7 1.96 47.43 -29.58
N LEU A 8 2.34 46.87 -30.72
CA LEU A 8 2.81 45.49 -30.85
C LEU A 8 4.09 45.23 -30.02
N SER A 9 5.04 46.18 -30.02
CA SER A 9 6.28 46.11 -29.23
C SER A 9 6.01 46.16 -27.72
N ARG A 10 5.15 47.08 -27.27
CA ARG A 10 4.74 47.19 -25.86
C ARG A 10 3.98 45.96 -25.36
N LEU A 11 3.12 45.36 -26.18
CA LEU A 11 2.41 44.15 -25.77
C LEU A 11 3.35 42.93 -25.70
N LYS A 12 4.26 42.78 -26.67
CA LYS A 12 5.17 41.61 -26.71
C LYS A 12 6.23 41.61 -25.61
N THR A 13 6.66 42.78 -25.14
CA THR A 13 7.70 42.90 -24.10
C THR A 13 7.24 42.54 -22.68
N ARG A 14 5.92 42.52 -22.42
CA ARG A 14 5.36 42.23 -21.09
C ARG A 14 4.74 40.84 -20.95
N ILE A 15 4.74 40.04 -22.01
CA ILE A 15 4.21 38.67 -21.98
C ILE A 15 5.31 37.72 -21.51
N ARG A 16 4.95 36.72 -20.70
CA ARG A 16 5.89 35.70 -20.20
C ARG A 16 6.52 34.94 -21.36
N PHE A 17 7.85 34.81 -21.32
CA PHE A 17 8.59 34.09 -22.37
C PHE A 17 8.21 32.62 -22.47
N SER A 18 7.98 32.16 -23.69
CA SER A 18 7.89 30.74 -24.05
C SER A 18 9.27 30.19 -24.41
N THR A 19 9.35 28.86 -24.53
CA THR A 19 10.58 28.14 -24.90
C THR A 19 11.14 28.50 -26.27
N LYS A 20 10.36 29.17 -27.14
CA LYS A 20 10.73 29.49 -28.53
C LYS A 20 11.03 30.97 -28.77
N GLN A 21 10.91 31.81 -27.75
CA GLN A 21 11.02 33.27 -27.90
C GLN A 21 12.42 33.80 -27.60
N VAL A 22 13.26 33.03 -26.91
CA VAL A 22 14.60 33.43 -26.47
C VAL A 22 15.65 32.49 -27.08
N ALA A 23 16.86 33.00 -27.29
CA ALA A 23 18.00 32.27 -27.84
C ALA A 23 18.63 31.28 -26.82
N LYS A 24 19.87 30.86 -27.08
CA LYS A 24 20.62 29.90 -26.27
C LYS A 24 20.70 30.34 -24.79
N GLY A 25 20.64 29.37 -23.88
CA GLY A 25 20.77 29.59 -22.42
C GLY A 25 19.43 29.73 -21.68
N PHE A 26 18.31 29.96 -22.37
CA PHE A 26 16.99 29.96 -21.76
C PHE A 26 16.34 28.58 -21.86
N TYR A 27 16.22 27.88 -20.72
CA TYR A 27 15.45 26.63 -20.62
C TYR A 27 14.18 26.84 -19.79
N ARG A 28 13.06 26.31 -20.29
CA ARG A 28 11.78 26.28 -19.58
C ARG A 28 11.15 24.90 -19.76
N GLY A 29 10.86 24.23 -18.64
CA GLY A 29 10.23 22.91 -18.64
C GLY A 29 8.74 22.95 -19.00
N SER A 30 8.20 21.80 -19.40
CA SER A 30 6.78 21.60 -19.78
C SER A 30 6.00 20.80 -18.74
N ASN A 31 6.38 20.89 -17.46
CA ASN A 31 5.77 20.13 -16.35
C ASN A 31 5.75 18.60 -16.56
N VAL A 32 6.77 18.06 -17.23
CA VAL A 32 6.91 16.61 -17.45
C VAL A 32 7.25 15.84 -16.17
N GLY A 33 7.62 16.53 -15.08
CA GLY A 33 8.13 15.95 -13.84
C GLY A 33 9.63 15.65 -13.90
N SER A 34 10.27 15.43 -12.74
CA SER A 34 11.65 14.95 -12.69
C SER A 34 11.66 13.42 -12.72
N LEU A 35 12.30 12.84 -13.73
CA LEU A 35 12.38 11.39 -13.93
C LEU A 35 13.71 10.80 -13.45
N GLY A 36 14.58 11.61 -12.86
CA GLY A 36 15.96 11.25 -12.63
C GLY A 36 16.81 12.42 -12.16
N ALA A 37 18.11 12.39 -12.46
CA ALA A 37 19.05 13.43 -12.10
C ALA A 37 20.07 13.69 -13.21
N HIS A 38 20.54 14.92 -13.32
CA HIS A 38 21.67 15.26 -14.19
C HIS A 38 22.99 14.76 -13.58
N THR A 39 23.91 14.31 -14.42
CA THR A 39 25.28 13.97 -14.01
C THR A 39 26.14 15.23 -13.98
N GLN A 40 27.31 15.15 -13.34
CA GLN A 40 28.28 16.26 -13.32
C GLN A 40 28.73 16.68 -14.72
N HIS A 41 28.71 15.76 -15.70
CA HIS A 41 29.15 16.00 -17.07
C HIS A 41 28.02 16.42 -18.02
N GLY A 42 26.80 16.61 -17.51
CA GLY A 42 25.66 17.08 -18.30
C GLY A 42 24.77 15.98 -18.90
N ASP A 43 25.08 14.71 -18.65
CA ASP A 43 24.20 13.59 -18.99
C ASP A 43 22.97 13.56 -18.07
N TYR A 44 22.05 12.64 -18.35
CA TYR A 44 20.86 12.43 -17.53
C TYR A 44 20.72 10.95 -17.15
N LEU A 45 20.67 10.67 -15.85
CA LEU A 45 20.44 9.34 -15.31
C LEU A 45 18.97 9.18 -14.94
N ILE A 46 18.30 8.19 -15.52
CA ILE A 46 16.87 7.91 -15.31
C ILE A 46 16.68 7.07 -14.04
N ASP A 47 15.78 7.51 -13.16
CA ASP A 47 15.30 6.75 -12.00
C ASP A 47 13.97 6.07 -12.34
N TRP A 48 14.01 4.76 -12.57
CA TRP A 48 12.84 3.98 -12.93
C TRP A 48 11.73 4.02 -11.88
N ARG A 49 12.04 4.29 -10.60
CA ARG A 49 11.03 4.41 -9.54
C ARG A 49 10.14 5.63 -9.69
N LYS A 50 10.63 6.68 -10.38
CA LYS A 50 9.88 7.92 -10.65
C LYS A 50 9.18 7.90 -12.01
N THR A 51 9.45 6.89 -12.81
CA THR A 51 8.85 6.75 -14.13
C THR A 51 7.38 6.35 -13.97
N ARG A 52 6.49 7.04 -14.69
CA ARG A 52 5.06 6.75 -14.67
C ARG A 52 4.80 5.48 -15.49
N HIS A 53 4.17 4.49 -14.88
CA HIS A 53 3.73 3.28 -15.54
C HIS A 53 2.20 3.26 -15.59
N TYR A 54 1.63 3.12 -16.79
CA TYR A 54 0.19 2.98 -16.98
C TYR A 54 -0.14 1.49 -17.09
N VAL A 55 -0.62 0.90 -15.99
CA VAL A 55 -0.95 -0.52 -15.90
C VAL A 55 -2.28 -0.76 -16.63
N VAL A 56 -2.23 -1.52 -17.70
CA VAL A 56 -3.40 -1.91 -18.50
C VAL A 56 -3.81 -3.32 -18.08
N PRO A 57 -5.07 -3.54 -17.63
CA PRO A 57 -5.55 -4.89 -17.33
C PRO A 57 -5.73 -5.70 -18.63
N ASP A 58 -5.90 -7.01 -18.53
CA ASP A 58 -6.24 -7.83 -19.69
C ASP A 58 -7.67 -7.49 -20.16
N LEU A 59 -7.81 -7.10 -21.42
CA LEU A 59 -9.08 -6.62 -22.01
C LEU A 59 -9.76 -7.65 -22.92
N ARG A 60 -9.20 -8.86 -23.06
CA ARG A 60 -9.67 -9.84 -24.05
C ARG A 60 -11.12 -10.30 -23.83
N ASP A 61 -11.54 -10.44 -22.58
CA ASP A 61 -12.87 -10.97 -22.22
C ASP A 61 -13.84 -9.88 -21.70
N THR A 62 -13.52 -8.60 -21.88
CA THR A 62 -14.37 -7.51 -21.38
C THR A 62 -15.49 -7.17 -22.35
N GLN A 63 -16.75 -7.28 -21.90
CA GLN A 63 -17.94 -6.89 -22.68
C GLN A 63 -18.30 -5.40 -22.52
N LEU A 64 -17.59 -4.67 -21.66
CA LEU A 64 -17.91 -3.28 -21.33
C LEU A 64 -17.47 -2.34 -22.46
N THR A 65 -18.41 -1.52 -22.95
CA THR A 65 -18.17 -0.46 -23.93
C THR A 65 -18.26 0.92 -23.29
N PRO A 66 -17.63 1.97 -23.87
CA PRO A 66 -17.69 3.33 -23.33
C PRO A 66 -19.10 3.96 -23.40
N PHE A 67 -20.05 3.32 -24.09
CA PHE A 67 -21.42 3.78 -24.25
C PHE A 67 -22.42 2.77 -23.65
N VAL A 68 -23.58 3.29 -23.27
CA VAL A 68 -24.74 2.53 -22.77
C VAL A 68 -25.90 2.73 -23.74
N SER A 69 -26.78 1.73 -23.88
CA SER A 69 -27.98 1.85 -24.71
C SER A 69 -28.90 2.96 -24.19
N GLY A 70 -29.42 3.81 -25.09
CA GLY A 70 -30.38 4.86 -24.74
C GLY A 70 -31.74 4.34 -24.25
N SER A 71 -32.00 3.03 -24.36
CA SER A 71 -33.17 2.37 -23.77
C SER A 71 -33.06 2.18 -22.26
N ILE A 72 -31.86 2.28 -21.69
CA ILE A 72 -31.62 2.14 -20.26
C ILE A 72 -31.84 3.50 -19.59
N LEU A 73 -32.76 3.56 -18.64
CA LEU A 73 -33.05 4.78 -17.88
C LEU A 73 -31.85 5.17 -17.01
N GLU A 74 -31.59 6.47 -16.89
CA GLU A 74 -30.57 6.98 -15.97
C GLU A 74 -30.96 6.66 -14.53
N ARG A 75 -30.00 6.14 -13.76
CA ARG A 75 -30.19 5.89 -12.33
C ARG A 75 -30.22 7.21 -11.57
N GLU A 76 -31.17 7.37 -10.66
CA GLU A 76 -31.22 8.54 -9.77
C GLU A 76 -29.89 8.71 -9.01
N LYS A 77 -29.38 9.94 -8.96
CA LYS A 77 -28.06 10.26 -8.40
C LYS A 77 -27.95 9.98 -6.90
N ILE A 78 -29.09 9.93 -6.20
CA ILE A 78 -29.15 9.62 -4.78
C ILE A 78 -30.31 8.65 -4.56
N PRO A 79 -30.05 7.36 -4.28
CA PRO A 79 -31.11 6.49 -3.80
C PRO A 79 -31.56 6.99 -2.43
N VAL A 80 -32.82 7.40 -2.33
CA VAL A 80 -33.47 7.71 -1.05
C VAL A 80 -34.12 6.41 -0.58
N ASP A 81 -33.79 5.95 0.62
CA ASP A 81 -34.50 4.78 1.17
C ASP A 81 -35.99 5.11 1.36
N PRO A 82 -36.86 4.09 1.45
CA PRO A 82 -38.25 4.25 1.87
C PRO A 82 -38.42 5.02 3.20
N SER A 83 -37.39 5.05 4.05
CA SER A 83 -37.35 5.79 5.32
C SER A 83 -36.99 7.29 5.18
N GLY A 84 -36.78 7.80 3.97
CA GLY A 84 -36.48 9.22 3.71
C GLY A 84 -35.03 9.63 3.99
N ASN A 85 -34.15 8.68 4.30
CA ASN A 85 -32.73 8.94 4.47
C ASN A 85 -32.05 9.13 3.11
N VAL A 86 -31.36 10.26 2.95
CA VAL A 86 -30.61 10.62 1.74
C VAL A 86 -29.22 9.99 1.84
N TYR A 87 -28.98 8.90 1.13
CA TYR A 87 -27.64 8.29 1.02
C TYR A 87 -26.78 9.08 0.04
N GLY A 88 -26.41 10.29 0.46
CA GLY A 88 -25.66 11.24 -0.37
C GLY A 88 -24.17 11.33 -0.02
N ARG A 89 -23.73 10.73 1.08
CA ARG A 89 -22.31 10.69 1.48
C ARG A 89 -22.01 9.30 1.98
N PHE A 90 -21.19 8.57 1.22
CA PHE A 90 -20.68 7.22 1.50
C PHE A 90 -20.60 6.93 3.01
N ASP A 91 -21.58 6.20 3.56
CA ASP A 91 -21.60 5.84 4.97
C ASP A 91 -20.77 4.57 5.16
N GLY A 92 -19.75 4.66 6.01
CA GLY A 92 -18.87 3.54 6.32
C GLY A 92 -19.63 2.36 6.91
N MET A 93 -20.63 2.61 7.78
CA MET A 93 -21.40 1.53 8.39
C MET A 93 -22.26 0.77 7.39
N GLN A 94 -22.86 1.48 6.44
CA GLN A 94 -23.59 0.83 5.35
C GLN A 94 -22.68 0.03 4.44
N TYR A 95 -21.51 0.56 4.10
CA TYR A 95 -20.52 -0.18 3.34
C TYR A 95 -20.12 -1.47 4.07
N LEU A 96 -19.87 -1.41 5.39
CA LEU A 96 -19.53 -2.60 6.18
C LEU A 96 -20.65 -3.63 6.21
N ARG A 97 -21.91 -3.19 6.35
CA ARG A 97 -23.08 -4.08 6.28
C ARG A 97 -23.17 -4.74 4.90
N TRP A 98 -23.12 -3.95 3.84
CA TRP A 98 -23.15 -4.43 2.46
C TRP A 98 -21.99 -5.39 2.17
N TRP A 99 -20.77 -5.06 2.62
CA TRP A 99 -19.58 -5.89 2.43
C TRP A 99 -19.70 -7.23 3.15
N LYS A 100 -20.18 -7.21 4.41
CA LYS A 100 -20.43 -8.43 5.19
C LYS A 100 -21.41 -9.35 4.47
N ASP A 101 -22.48 -8.78 3.91
CA ASP A 101 -23.52 -9.55 3.23
C ASP A 101 -23.03 -10.13 1.88
N GLN A 102 -22.11 -9.44 1.18
CA GLN A 102 -21.53 -9.91 -0.08
C GLN A 102 -20.39 -10.93 0.11
N ASN A 103 -19.64 -10.86 1.22
CA ASN A 103 -18.44 -11.67 1.46
C ASN A 103 -18.52 -12.43 2.80
N PRO A 104 -19.47 -13.38 2.97
CA PRO A 104 -19.64 -14.10 4.23
C PRO A 104 -18.40 -14.93 4.60
N ASN A 105 -17.77 -15.58 3.63
CA ASN A 105 -16.60 -16.44 3.87
C ASN A 105 -15.40 -15.66 4.44
N GLU A 106 -15.17 -14.44 3.96
CA GLU A 106 -14.10 -13.59 4.48
C GLU A 106 -14.44 -13.11 5.89
N TYR A 107 -15.69 -12.69 6.09
CA TYR A 107 -16.17 -12.22 7.39
C TYR A 107 -16.09 -13.29 8.48
N ASP A 108 -16.54 -14.51 8.18
CA ASP A 108 -16.52 -15.64 9.12
C ASP A 108 -15.08 -16.00 9.50
N TRP A 109 -14.13 -15.93 8.55
CA TRP A 109 -12.71 -16.10 8.84
C TRP A 109 -12.17 -15.05 9.81
N PHE A 110 -12.55 -13.78 9.63
CA PHE A 110 -12.16 -12.71 10.56
C PHE A 110 -12.73 -12.93 11.97
N LEU A 111 -14.01 -13.29 12.08
CA LEU A 111 -14.66 -13.57 13.35
C LEU A 111 -14.01 -14.75 14.08
N GLN A 112 -13.74 -15.85 13.36
CA GLN A 112 -13.12 -17.04 13.94
C GLN A 112 -11.72 -16.73 14.48
N ARG A 113 -10.93 -15.94 13.75
CA ARG A 113 -9.60 -15.48 14.22
C ARG A 113 -9.70 -14.62 15.48
N GLU A 114 -10.71 -13.75 15.56
CA GLU A 114 -10.93 -12.92 16.74
C GLU A 114 -11.34 -13.77 17.96
N MET A 115 -12.25 -14.73 17.78
CA MET A 115 -12.65 -15.68 18.83
C MET A 115 -11.44 -16.46 19.36
N GLN A 116 -10.61 -17.02 18.47
CA GLN A 116 -9.39 -17.76 18.86
C GLN A 116 -8.40 -16.87 19.64
N ALA A 117 -8.26 -15.61 19.27
CA ALA A 117 -7.38 -14.67 19.98
C ALA A 117 -7.93 -14.34 21.38
N MET A 118 -9.25 -14.22 21.54
CA MET A 118 -9.88 -14.03 22.85
C MET A 118 -9.73 -15.28 23.74
N GLU A 119 -9.92 -16.47 23.19
CA GLU A 119 -9.75 -17.76 23.88
C GLU A 119 -8.31 -17.92 24.40
N GLN A 120 -7.31 -17.65 23.56
CA GLN A 120 -5.89 -17.70 23.97
C GLN A 120 -5.55 -16.67 25.06
N GLY A 121 -6.17 -15.50 25.04
CA GLY A 121 -6.00 -14.50 26.09
C GLY A 121 -6.63 -14.92 27.43
N GLN A 122 -7.73 -15.68 27.39
CA GLN A 122 -8.37 -16.25 28.58
C GLN A 122 -7.56 -17.41 29.16
N GLU A 123 -7.05 -18.32 28.33
CA GLU A 123 -6.20 -19.44 28.77
C GLU A 123 -4.89 -18.95 29.44
N GLN A 124 -4.31 -17.85 28.96
CA GLN A 124 -3.13 -17.22 29.59
C GLN A 124 -3.46 -16.53 30.93
N ALA A 125 -4.69 -16.08 31.13
CA ALA A 125 -5.15 -15.50 32.40
C ALA A 125 -5.56 -16.57 33.43
N GLU A 126 -6.04 -17.73 32.97
CA GLU A 126 -6.47 -18.86 33.81
C GLU A 126 -5.34 -19.84 34.15
N THR A 127 -4.20 -19.78 33.46
CA THR A 127 -3.01 -20.53 33.89
C THR A 127 -2.39 -19.80 35.10
N PRO A 128 -2.51 -20.32 36.33
CA PRO A 128 -1.82 -19.70 37.47
C PRO A 128 -0.32 -19.68 37.19
N PRO A 129 0.44 -18.65 37.64
CA PRO A 129 1.89 -18.70 37.55
C PRO A 129 2.31 -20.01 38.21
N GLN A 130 2.99 -20.88 37.45
CA GLN A 130 3.62 -22.06 38.02
C GLN A 130 4.39 -21.54 39.22
N THR A 131 3.96 -21.97 40.40
CA THR A 131 4.58 -21.60 41.66
C THR A 131 6.03 -22.02 41.52
N GLU A 132 6.94 -21.06 41.38
CA GLU A 132 8.35 -21.28 41.68
C GLU A 132 8.35 -21.75 43.13
N VAL A 133 8.38 -23.07 43.32
CA VAL A 133 8.53 -23.67 44.64
C VAL A 133 9.96 -23.38 45.05
N LEU A 134 10.11 -22.21 45.69
CA LEU A 134 11.31 -21.77 46.36
C LEU A 134 11.59 -22.74 47.51
N THR A 135 12.27 -23.85 47.19
CA THR A 135 12.69 -24.83 48.18
C THR A 135 13.98 -24.29 48.81
N GLN A 136 13.84 -23.46 49.85
CA GLN A 136 14.99 -23.01 50.63
C GLN A 136 15.30 -24.02 51.74
N GLY A 137 16.49 -24.64 51.66
CA GLY A 137 17.30 -24.94 52.84
C GLY A 137 17.68 -26.41 53.07
N ARG A 138 18.80 -26.87 52.48
CA ARG A 138 19.81 -27.66 53.22
C ARG A 138 21.17 -27.61 52.52
N GLU A 139 22.20 -27.35 53.32
CA GLU A 139 23.58 -27.05 52.90
C GLU A 139 24.45 -28.30 52.63
N HIS A 140 25.51 -28.09 51.84
CA HIS A 140 26.76 -28.87 51.64
C HIS A 140 26.64 -30.28 50.99
N GLU A 141 27.37 -30.64 49.92
CA GLU A 141 28.83 -30.56 49.68
C GLU A 141 29.21 -30.44 48.17
N PRO A 142 30.47 -30.08 47.85
CA PRO A 142 30.99 -29.97 46.49
C PRO A 142 31.65 -31.27 45.97
N GLN A 143 31.28 -31.73 44.77
CA GLN A 143 32.06 -32.63 43.90
C GLN A 143 31.92 -32.09 42.47
N VAL A 144 32.88 -31.37 41.91
CA VAL A 144 34.12 -31.87 41.27
C VAL A 144 33.84 -32.92 40.19
N ASP A 145 34.01 -32.47 38.94
CA ASP A 145 34.37 -33.19 37.71
C ASP A 145 33.48 -34.34 37.19
N GLN A 146 32.78 -34.08 36.08
CA GLN A 146 32.82 -34.87 34.82
C GLN A 146 31.77 -34.39 33.79
N ILE A 147 32.09 -33.35 33.02
CA ILE A 147 31.51 -33.14 31.67
C ILE A 147 32.69 -33.01 30.69
N GLN A 148 33.50 -34.06 30.67
CA GLN A 148 34.23 -34.49 29.49
C GLN A 148 33.91 -35.97 29.34
N THR A 149 33.59 -36.41 28.12
CA THR A 149 33.29 -37.80 27.73
C THR A 149 31.80 -38.16 27.68
N GLN A 150 31.05 -37.58 26.74
CA GLN A 150 30.05 -38.28 25.89
C GLN A 150 29.22 -37.24 25.11
N GLN A 151 29.80 -36.74 24.01
CA GLN A 151 29.08 -36.23 22.84
C GLN A 151 30.03 -35.87 21.67
N GLN A 152 31.29 -36.33 21.76
CA GLN A 152 32.23 -36.38 20.63
C GLN A 152 32.11 -37.68 19.81
N GLN A 153 31.05 -38.48 20.04
CA GLN A 153 30.76 -39.69 19.28
C GLN A 153 29.35 -39.62 18.69
N GLU A 154 29.09 -38.61 17.86
CA GLU A 154 27.96 -38.68 16.90
C GLU A 154 28.18 -37.80 15.65
N GLN A 155 29.27 -37.03 15.61
CA GLN A 155 29.90 -36.65 14.35
C GLN A 155 30.94 -37.70 13.96
N GLN A 156 30.50 -38.83 13.38
CA GLN A 156 31.29 -39.65 12.45
C GLN A 156 30.43 -40.81 11.92
N GLY A 157 29.56 -40.50 10.96
CA GLY A 157 28.82 -41.46 10.15
C GLY A 157 28.57 -40.85 8.77
N GLN A 158 29.49 -41.14 7.86
CA GLN A 158 29.77 -40.40 6.63
C GLN A 158 28.69 -40.45 5.52
N PRO A 159 28.82 -39.53 4.52
CA PRO A 159 27.97 -39.43 3.35
C PRO A 159 28.42 -40.37 2.21
N THR A 160 27.48 -40.94 1.45
CA THR A 160 27.62 -41.20 -0.01
C THR A 160 26.31 -41.72 -0.60
N ARG A 161 25.71 -40.98 -1.55
CA ARG A 161 25.52 -41.37 -2.95
C ARG A 161 24.76 -40.29 -3.72
#